data_AF-A0A160HYY6-F1
#
_entry.id   AF-A0A160HYY6-F1
#
_cell.length_a   1.000
_cell.length_b   1.000
_cell.length_c   1.000
_cell.angle_alpha   90.00
_cell.angle_beta   90.00
_cell.angle_gamma   90.00
#
_symmetry.space_group_name_H-M   'P 1'
#
loop_
_entity.id
_entity.type
_entity.pdbx_description
1 polymer ?
#
loop_
_entity_poly.entity_id
_entity_poly.type
_entity_poly.pdbx_seq_one_letter_code
_entity_poly.pdbx_strand_id
1 'polypeptide(L)'
;MSRSGSTWLYNVVQAFRPDMTGLYCETEKALPTSLNGVLIKCHGPDDAMIARVRAENIPVIVTVRDPRDVVVSFMDCFNESLSAAMDTLPLCAGPIVKLADYAALALRYEDDFPHDIRSVEAVAKIVGSTSAVNPDDVLANLHRDSVRAEVERLERDVFDPALGPAQHDPISHWHPRHIGDAAIGKHASRLTQQQQDEVLERTRAYCDLFGYS
;
A
#
# COMPACT_ATOMS: atom_id res chain seq x y z
N MET A 1 4.65 -0.35 1.57
CA MET A 1 4.75 0.93 2.31
C MET A 1 3.36 1.57 2.40
N SER A 2 3.04 2.33 3.45
CA SER A 2 1.83 3.17 3.38
C SER A 2 1.94 4.19 2.24
N ARG A 3 0.80 4.62 1.67
CA ARG A 3 0.71 5.60 0.57
C ARG A 3 1.48 5.29 -0.73
N SER A 4 1.88 4.03 -0.92
CA SER A 4 2.55 3.55 -2.14
C SER A 4 1.65 2.74 -3.08
N GLY A 5 0.33 2.72 -2.84
CA GLY A 5 -0.64 1.92 -3.62
C GLY A 5 -0.95 0.54 -3.02
N SER A 6 -0.60 0.29 -1.75
CA SER A 6 -0.88 -0.98 -1.07
C SER A 6 -2.36 -1.34 -0.99
N THR A 7 -3.26 -0.36 -0.89
CA THR A 7 -4.72 -0.62 -0.93
C THR A 7 -5.20 -1.01 -2.32
N TRP A 8 -4.65 -0.39 -3.38
CA TRP A 8 -4.93 -0.82 -4.76
C TRP A 8 -4.51 -2.28 -4.94
N LEU A 9 -3.27 -2.61 -4.53
CA LEU A 9 -2.75 -3.97 -4.65
C LEU A 9 -3.61 -4.98 -3.88
N TYR A 10 -4.02 -4.63 -2.67
CA TYR A 10 -4.94 -5.45 -1.87
C TYR A 10 -6.24 -5.74 -2.62
N ASN A 11 -6.86 -4.73 -3.24
CA ASN A 11 -8.10 -4.92 -3.99
C ASN A 11 -7.90 -5.69 -5.31
N VAL A 12 -6.74 -5.57 -5.96
CA VAL A 12 -6.38 -6.42 -7.11
C VAL A 12 -6.36 -7.88 -6.69
N VAL A 13 -5.67 -8.21 -5.59
CA VAL A 13 -5.63 -9.59 -5.08
C VAL A 13 -7.03 -10.07 -4.70
N GLN A 14 -7.82 -9.25 -4.00
CA GLN A 14 -9.18 -9.61 -3.61
C GLN A 14 -10.09 -9.89 -4.81
N ALA A 15 -9.90 -9.19 -5.94
CA ALA A 15 -10.67 -9.43 -7.16
C ALA A 15 -10.40 -10.83 -7.76
N PHE A 16 -9.13 -11.27 -7.76
CA PHE A 16 -8.75 -12.59 -8.25
C PHE A 16 -8.98 -13.71 -7.23
N ARG A 17 -8.93 -13.39 -5.93
CA ARG A 17 -9.04 -14.31 -4.81
C ARG A 17 -10.14 -13.88 -3.83
N PRO A 18 -11.41 -13.79 -4.27
CA PRO A 18 -12.52 -13.40 -3.39
C PRO A 18 -12.80 -14.44 -2.29
N ASP A 19 -12.23 -15.65 -2.41
CA ASP A 19 -12.26 -16.70 -1.39
C ASP A 19 -11.36 -16.40 -0.18
N MET A 20 -10.40 -15.47 -0.32
CA MET A 20 -9.51 -15.10 0.78
C MET A 20 -10.18 -14.12 1.73
N THR A 21 -9.95 -14.33 3.03
CA THR A 21 -10.30 -13.38 4.08
C THR A 21 -9.22 -12.30 4.16
N GLY A 22 -9.58 -11.08 3.79
CA GLY A 22 -8.71 -9.93 3.90
C GLY A 22 -8.54 -9.47 5.35
N LEU A 23 -7.30 -9.21 5.76
CA LEU A 23 -6.94 -8.73 7.09
C LEU A 23 -5.93 -7.59 6.98
N TYR A 24 -6.14 -6.54 7.77
CA TYR A 24 -5.10 -5.57 8.07
C TYR A 24 -4.45 -5.92 9.41
N CYS A 25 -3.14 -6.16 9.40
CA CYS A 25 -2.38 -6.38 10.64
C CYS A 25 -0.95 -5.86 10.52
N GLU A 26 -0.34 -5.53 11.65
CA GLU A 26 1.03 -5.01 11.74
C GLU A 26 1.94 -5.89 12.61
N THR A 27 1.38 -6.93 13.25
CA THR A 27 2.13 -7.80 14.17
C THR A 27 1.74 -9.26 14.01
N GLU A 28 2.68 -10.16 14.30
CA GLU A 28 2.44 -11.61 14.25
C GLU A 28 1.30 -12.03 15.19
N LYS A 29 1.20 -11.42 16.36
CA LYS A 29 0.18 -11.74 17.38
C LYS A 29 -1.25 -11.51 16.91
N ALA A 30 -1.44 -10.63 15.94
CA ALA A 30 -2.75 -10.35 15.35
C ALA A 30 -3.11 -11.34 14.22
N LEU A 31 -2.18 -12.19 13.81
CA LEU A 31 -2.44 -13.19 12.78
C LEU A 31 -3.23 -14.38 13.33
N PRO A 32 -4.11 -14.97 12.51
CA PRO A 32 -4.73 -16.25 12.84
C PRO A 32 -3.69 -17.35 12.94
N THR A 33 -4.02 -18.44 13.64
CA THR A 33 -3.14 -19.62 13.76
C THR A 33 -2.86 -20.26 12.39
N SER A 34 -3.81 -20.21 11.46
CA SER A 34 -3.63 -20.68 10.08
C SER A 34 -3.71 -19.50 9.13
N LEU A 35 -2.71 -19.35 8.24
CA LEU A 35 -2.70 -18.34 7.18
C LEU A 35 -3.34 -18.83 5.87
N ASN A 36 -3.82 -20.08 5.81
CA ASN A 36 -4.48 -20.61 4.64
C ASN A 36 -5.79 -19.84 4.36
N GLY A 37 -5.96 -19.34 3.14
CA GLY A 37 -7.13 -18.55 2.74
C GLY A 37 -7.14 -17.14 3.32
N VAL A 38 -6.00 -16.59 3.73
CA VAL A 38 -5.89 -15.24 4.29
C VAL A 38 -5.08 -14.33 3.37
N LEU A 39 -5.60 -13.13 3.10
CA LEU A 39 -4.89 -12.05 2.44
C LEU A 39 -4.48 -11.01 3.49
N ILE A 40 -3.18 -10.82 3.69
CA ILE A 40 -2.67 -9.90 4.70
C ILE A 40 -2.20 -8.59 4.04
N LYS A 41 -2.80 -7.46 4.43
CA LYS A 41 -2.30 -6.12 4.15
C LYS A 41 -1.60 -5.57 5.39
N CYS A 42 -0.39 -5.06 5.19
CA CYS A 42 0.47 -4.59 6.26
C CYS A 42 1.36 -3.45 5.75
N HIS A 43 1.69 -2.48 6.60
CA HIS A 43 2.58 -1.37 6.23
C HIS A 43 3.94 -1.46 6.89
N GLY A 44 4.03 -2.00 8.11
CA GLY A 44 5.23 -2.15 8.92
C GLY A 44 5.20 -3.42 9.79
N PRO A 45 5.28 -4.63 9.19
CA PRO A 45 5.23 -5.89 9.94
C PRO A 45 6.41 -5.99 10.92
N ASP A 46 6.14 -6.51 12.11
CA ASP A 46 7.18 -6.86 13.07
C ASP A 46 8.07 -8.02 12.59
N ASP A 47 9.23 -8.19 13.25
CA ASP A 47 10.21 -9.22 12.87
C ASP A 47 9.66 -10.64 13.01
N ALA A 48 8.75 -10.87 13.96
CA ALA A 48 8.09 -12.15 14.15
C ALA A 48 7.18 -12.49 12.96
N MET A 49 6.44 -11.51 12.45
CA MET A 49 5.56 -11.66 11.30
C MET A 49 6.36 -11.91 10.03
N ILE A 50 7.46 -11.17 9.81
CA ILE A 50 8.39 -11.40 8.70
C ILE A 50 8.96 -12.83 8.76
N ALA A 51 9.41 -13.27 9.94
CA ALA A 51 9.95 -14.61 10.12
C ALA A 51 8.91 -15.70 9.82
N ARG A 52 7.67 -15.51 10.26
CA ARG A 52 6.56 -16.44 10.01
C ARG A 52 6.18 -16.53 8.54
N VAL A 53 6.02 -15.39 7.87
CA VAL A 53 5.75 -15.28 6.43
C VAL A 53 6.80 -16.05 5.62
N ARG A 54 8.08 -15.90 5.98
CA ARG A 54 9.18 -16.65 5.35
C ARG A 54 9.13 -18.15 5.66
N ALA A 55 8.90 -18.52 6.92
CA ALA A 55 8.84 -19.93 7.33
C ALA A 55 7.71 -20.71 6.65
N GLU A 56 6.55 -20.06 6.46
CA GLU A 56 5.39 -20.64 5.78
C GLU A 56 5.45 -20.51 4.24
N ASN A 57 6.53 -19.96 3.69
CA ASN A 57 6.71 -19.68 2.27
C ASN A 57 5.55 -18.89 1.63
N ILE A 58 4.99 -17.93 2.37
CA ILE A 58 3.89 -17.10 1.88
C ILE A 58 4.42 -16.12 0.82
N PRO A 59 3.81 -16.03 -0.38
CA PRO A 59 4.21 -15.04 -1.37
C PRO A 59 4.00 -13.61 -0.87
N VAL A 60 5.01 -12.76 -1.07
CA VAL A 60 4.97 -11.34 -0.69
C VAL A 60 5.02 -10.49 -1.95
N ILE A 61 4.08 -9.54 -2.07
CA ILE A 61 4.10 -8.50 -3.10
C ILE A 61 4.23 -7.16 -2.37
N VAL A 62 5.21 -6.36 -2.77
CA VAL A 62 5.45 -5.05 -2.15
C VAL A 62 5.12 -3.93 -3.13
N THR A 63 4.53 -2.86 -2.63
CA THR A 63 4.47 -1.58 -3.33
C THR A 63 5.48 -0.62 -2.73
N VAL A 64 6.20 0.08 -3.60
CA VAL A 64 7.25 1.04 -3.27
C VAL A 64 6.95 2.37 -3.94
N ARG A 65 7.33 3.47 -3.27
CA ARG A 65 7.16 4.85 -3.72
C ARG A 65 8.31 5.69 -3.16
N ASP A 66 8.64 6.79 -3.82
CA ASP A 66 9.56 7.79 -3.29
C ASP A 66 9.10 8.23 -1.87
N PRO A 67 9.94 8.07 -0.84
CA PRO A 67 9.54 8.33 0.54
C PRO A 67 9.18 9.81 0.76
N ARG A 68 9.71 10.73 -0.04
CA ARG A 68 9.40 12.17 0.04
C ARG A 68 7.97 12.43 -0.44
N ASP A 69 7.54 11.77 -1.51
CA ASP A 69 6.15 11.85 -1.97
C ASP A 69 5.17 11.16 -1.02
N VAL A 70 5.61 10.10 -0.31
CA VAL A 70 4.82 9.46 0.74
C VAL A 70 4.53 10.45 1.87
N VAL A 71 5.53 11.21 2.34
CA VAL A 71 5.35 12.23 3.37
C VAL A 71 4.32 13.27 2.96
N VAL A 72 4.46 13.83 1.75
CA VAL A 72 3.48 14.79 1.23
C VAL A 72 2.11 14.16 1.11
N SER A 73 2.02 12.89 0.68
CA SER A 73 0.73 12.20 0.60
C SER A 73 0.07 11.99 1.97
N PHE A 74 0.82 11.77 3.04
CA PHE A 74 0.27 11.69 4.39
C PHE A 74 -0.30 13.03 4.85
N MET A 75 0.47 14.10 4.64
CA MET A 75 0.05 15.46 4.96
C MET A 75 -1.24 15.84 4.22
N ASP A 76 -1.30 15.57 2.92
CA ASP A 76 -2.46 15.94 2.09
C ASP A 76 -3.71 15.10 2.39
N CYS A 77 -3.58 13.78 2.47
CA CYS A 77 -4.75 12.88 2.56
C CYS A 77 -5.27 12.71 4.00
N PHE A 78 -4.36 12.67 4.97
CA PHE A 78 -4.70 12.37 6.37
C PHE A 78 -4.62 13.61 7.27
N ASN A 79 -4.21 14.76 6.74
CA ASN A 79 -3.99 15.98 7.52
C ASN A 79 -2.98 15.75 8.65
N GLU A 80 -1.99 14.88 8.41
CA GLU A 80 -0.93 14.61 9.36
C GLU A 80 0.08 15.76 9.39
N SER A 81 0.69 15.99 10.55
CA SER A 81 1.84 16.87 10.65
C SER A 81 3.04 16.27 9.93
N LEU A 82 3.94 17.12 9.43
CA LEU A 82 5.20 16.69 8.84
C LEU A 82 5.99 15.75 9.77
N SER A 83 6.04 16.07 11.08
CA SER A 83 6.73 15.24 12.07
C SER A 83 6.14 13.84 12.15
N ALA A 84 4.81 13.73 12.25
CA ALA A 84 4.12 12.44 12.32
C ALA A 84 4.35 11.60 11.05
N ALA A 85 4.30 12.24 9.87
CA ALA A 85 4.59 11.58 8.60
C ALA A 85 6.04 11.08 8.53
N MET A 86 7.01 11.89 8.99
CA MET A 86 8.42 11.50 9.06
C MET A 86 8.71 10.38 10.07
N ASP A 87 7.97 10.32 11.18
CA ASP A 87 8.13 9.26 12.18
C ASP A 87 7.53 7.92 11.72
N THR A 88 6.51 7.97 10.85
CA THR A 88 5.89 6.79 10.24
C THR A 88 6.75 6.14 9.16
N LEU A 89 7.60 6.92 8.48
CA LEU A 89 8.38 6.44 7.33
C LEU A 89 9.28 5.23 7.65
N PRO A 90 10.16 5.25 8.68
CA PRO A 90 11.05 4.12 8.96
C PRO A 90 10.28 2.85 9.35
N LEU A 91 9.14 3.01 10.04
CA LEU A 91 8.26 1.90 10.42
C LEU A 91 7.73 1.17 9.19
N CYS A 92 7.49 1.89 8.10
CA CYS A 92 7.01 1.30 6.85
C CYS A 92 8.15 0.84 5.92
N ALA A 93 9.24 1.60 5.84
CA ALA A 93 10.31 1.36 4.87
C ALA A 93 11.25 0.21 5.32
N GLY A 94 11.59 0.16 6.61
CA GLY A 94 12.50 -0.83 7.17
C GLY A 94 12.08 -2.29 6.90
N PRO A 95 10.83 -2.68 7.18
CA PRO A 95 10.34 -4.01 6.88
C PRO A 95 10.36 -4.38 5.39
N ILE A 96 10.18 -3.43 4.49
CA ILE A 96 10.27 -3.69 3.04
C ILE A 96 11.71 -4.04 2.65
N VAL A 97 12.69 -3.33 3.20
CA VAL A 97 14.11 -3.67 2.99
C VAL A 97 14.40 -5.10 3.44
N LYS A 98 13.85 -5.50 4.59
CA LYS A 98 14.00 -6.88 5.12
C LYS A 98 13.30 -7.94 4.27
N LEU A 99 12.27 -7.57 3.51
CA LEU A 99 11.48 -8.49 2.68
C LEU A 99 11.89 -8.47 1.20
N ALA A 100 12.74 -7.55 0.77
CA ALA A 100 12.99 -7.30 -0.65
C ALA A 100 13.62 -8.48 -1.39
N ASP A 101 14.52 -9.21 -0.72
CA ASP A 101 15.14 -10.44 -1.23
C ASP A 101 14.16 -11.61 -1.38
N TYR A 102 13.03 -11.54 -0.68
CA TYR A 102 12.00 -12.57 -0.60
C TYR A 102 10.71 -12.19 -1.35
N ALA A 103 10.55 -10.92 -1.72
CA ALA A 103 9.37 -10.44 -2.43
C ALA A 103 9.27 -11.10 -3.81
N ALA A 104 8.10 -11.69 -4.11
CA ALA A 104 7.80 -12.28 -5.40
C ALA A 104 7.62 -11.21 -6.50
N LEU A 105 7.23 -10.01 -6.10
CA LEU A 105 7.04 -8.86 -6.98
C LEU A 105 7.17 -7.55 -6.19
N ALA A 106 7.86 -6.58 -6.78
CA ALA A 106 7.92 -5.20 -6.30
C ALA A 106 7.31 -4.28 -7.37
N LEU A 107 6.28 -3.53 -6.98
CA LEU A 107 5.59 -2.57 -7.84
C LEU A 107 5.97 -1.16 -7.44
N ARG A 108 6.60 -0.42 -8.36
CA ARG A 108 7.05 0.96 -8.13
C ARG A 108 5.98 1.94 -8.56
N TYR A 109 5.51 2.77 -7.65
CA TYR A 109 4.45 3.75 -7.89
C TYR A 109 4.78 4.69 -9.05
N GLU A 110 6.05 5.04 -9.21
CA GLU A 110 6.53 5.90 -10.30
C GLU A 110 6.43 5.25 -11.69
N ASP A 111 6.29 3.93 -11.77
CA ASP A 111 6.08 3.18 -13.02
C ASP A 111 4.59 3.15 -13.42
N ASP A 112 3.74 3.88 -12.69
CA ASP A 112 2.29 3.99 -12.92
C ASP A 112 1.55 2.64 -12.94
N PHE A 113 2.02 1.68 -12.13
CA PHE A 113 1.44 0.34 -12.04
C PHE A 113 -0.09 0.29 -11.84
N PRO A 114 -0.75 1.26 -11.16
CA PRO A 114 -2.21 1.24 -11.03
C PRO A 114 -2.96 1.37 -12.37
N HIS A 115 -2.30 1.83 -13.43
CA HIS A 115 -2.87 1.99 -14.77
C HIS A 115 -2.27 1.01 -15.80
N ASP A 116 -1.42 0.08 -15.37
CA ASP A 116 -0.77 -0.90 -16.25
C ASP A 116 -1.40 -2.29 -16.09
N ILE A 117 -2.04 -2.78 -17.15
CA ILE A 117 -2.61 -4.13 -17.20
C ILE A 117 -1.58 -5.22 -16.87
N ARG A 118 -0.31 -5.03 -17.25
CA ARG A 118 0.76 -6.00 -16.98
C ARG A 118 1.01 -6.16 -15.49
N SER A 119 0.78 -5.11 -14.70
CA SER A 119 0.89 -5.16 -13.24
C SER A 119 -0.23 -5.99 -12.65
N VAL A 120 -1.46 -5.85 -13.16
CA VAL A 120 -2.62 -6.65 -12.77
C VAL A 120 -2.41 -8.13 -13.12
N GLU A 121 -1.95 -8.42 -14.34
CA GLU A 121 -1.63 -9.78 -14.79
C GLU A 121 -0.49 -10.42 -13.98
N ALA A 122 0.54 -9.65 -13.64
CA ALA A 122 1.64 -10.13 -12.81
C ALA A 122 1.16 -10.52 -11.40
N VAL A 123 0.29 -9.71 -10.79
CA VAL A 123 -0.33 -10.04 -9.51
C VAL A 123 -1.19 -11.31 -9.64
N ALA A 124 -2.06 -11.38 -10.66
CA ALA A 124 -2.92 -12.54 -10.92
C ALA A 124 -2.10 -13.84 -11.07
N LYS A 125 -0.97 -13.79 -11.77
CA LYS A 125 -0.07 -14.93 -11.95
C LYS A 125 0.52 -15.43 -10.63
N ILE A 126 0.82 -14.53 -9.70
CA ILE A 126 1.40 -14.88 -8.40
C ILE A 126 0.34 -15.48 -7.47
N VAL A 127 -0.83 -14.85 -7.38
CA VAL A 127 -1.86 -15.24 -6.40
C VAL A 127 -2.81 -16.32 -6.91
N GLY A 128 -2.77 -16.60 -8.21
CA GLY A 128 -3.75 -17.42 -8.92
C GLY A 128 -5.11 -16.73 -8.97
N SER A 129 -6.09 -17.38 -9.60
CA SER A 129 -7.47 -16.91 -9.59
C SER A 129 -8.44 -18.02 -9.27
N THR A 130 -9.40 -17.73 -8.41
CA THR A 130 -10.55 -18.59 -8.07
C THR A 130 -11.85 -18.06 -8.67
N SER A 131 -11.79 -16.92 -9.37
CA SER A 131 -12.89 -16.26 -10.05
C SER A 131 -12.68 -16.25 -11.56
N ALA A 132 -13.75 -16.11 -12.34
CA ALA A 132 -13.66 -15.94 -13.79
C ALA A 132 -13.42 -14.46 -14.18
N VAL A 133 -12.78 -13.67 -13.31
CA VAL A 133 -12.63 -12.22 -13.52
C VAL A 133 -11.62 -11.95 -14.63
N ASN A 134 -11.96 -11.00 -15.52
CA ASN A 134 -11.03 -10.53 -16.55
C ASN A 134 -10.08 -9.48 -15.93
N PRO A 135 -8.75 -9.60 -16.10
CA PRO A 135 -7.80 -8.56 -15.71
C PRO A 135 -8.15 -7.15 -16.20
N ASP A 136 -8.73 -7.01 -17.40
CA ASP A 136 -9.18 -5.70 -17.91
C ASP A 136 -10.29 -5.09 -17.05
N ASP A 137 -11.23 -5.91 -16.58
CA ASP A 137 -12.31 -5.46 -15.69
C ASP A 137 -11.76 -5.06 -14.32
N VAL A 138 -10.77 -5.81 -13.81
CA VAL A 138 -10.08 -5.46 -12.56
C VAL A 138 -9.38 -4.11 -12.69
N LEU A 139 -8.63 -3.91 -13.78
CA LEU A 139 -7.97 -2.64 -14.05
C LEU A 139 -8.96 -1.49 -14.18
N ALA A 140 -10.05 -1.66 -14.94
CA ALA A 140 -11.06 -0.63 -15.13
C ALA A 140 -11.76 -0.24 -13.81
N ASN A 141 -12.08 -1.22 -12.96
CA ASN A 141 -12.72 -0.99 -11.66
C ASN A 141 -11.78 -0.36 -10.64
N LEU A 142 -10.48 -0.65 -10.74
CA LEU A 142 -9.45 -0.10 -9.86
C LEU A 142 -8.70 1.08 -10.47
N HIS A 143 -9.17 1.57 -11.63
CA HIS A 143 -8.72 2.81 -12.23
C HIS A 143 -8.98 3.97 -11.28
N ARG A 144 -8.10 4.97 -11.29
CA ARG A 144 -8.14 6.12 -10.36
C ARG A 144 -9.52 6.77 -10.25
N ASP A 145 -10.18 7.00 -11.38
CA ASP A 145 -11.49 7.65 -11.42
C ASP A 145 -12.60 6.77 -10.83
N SER A 146 -12.56 5.47 -11.13
CA SER A 146 -13.48 4.48 -10.55
C SER A 146 -13.31 4.40 -9.03
N VAL A 147 -12.07 4.34 -8.55
CA VAL A 147 -11.77 4.32 -7.11
C VAL A 147 -12.16 5.65 -6.45
N ARG A 148 -11.92 6.79 -7.11
CA ARG A 148 -12.36 8.10 -6.60
C ARG A 148 -13.87 8.15 -6.42
N ALA A 149 -14.63 7.73 -7.44
CA ALA A 149 -16.08 7.69 -7.39
C ALA A 149 -16.58 6.78 -6.26
N GLU A 150 -15.92 5.63 -6.04
CA GLU A 150 -16.26 4.71 -4.95
C GLU A 150 -15.93 5.31 -3.57
N VAL A 151 -14.77 5.94 -3.40
CA VAL A 151 -14.40 6.63 -2.14
C VAL A 151 -15.39 7.75 -1.83
N GLU A 152 -15.76 8.56 -2.82
CA GLU A 152 -16.76 9.62 -2.66
C GLU A 152 -18.14 9.06 -2.29
N ARG A 153 -18.50 7.87 -2.81
CA ARG A 153 -19.72 7.17 -2.42
C ARG A 153 -19.64 6.70 -0.96
N LEU A 154 -18.55 6.05 -0.57
CA LEU A 154 -18.31 5.62 0.81
C LEU A 154 -18.33 6.80 1.79
N GLU A 155 -17.75 7.95 1.42
CA GLU A 155 -17.79 9.18 2.22
C GLU A 155 -19.20 9.73 2.44
N ARG A 156 -20.10 9.56 1.48
CA ARG A 156 -21.49 10.00 1.62
C ARG A 156 -22.35 9.00 2.39
N ASP A 157 -22.15 7.71 2.15
CA ASP A 157 -23.12 6.68 2.51
C ASP A 157 -22.70 5.84 3.72
N VAL A 158 -21.40 5.74 4.01
CA VAL A 158 -20.83 4.77 4.96
C VAL A 158 -20.00 5.44 6.05
N PHE A 159 -19.14 6.40 5.69
CA PHE A 159 -18.21 7.02 6.63
C PHE A 159 -18.88 8.05 7.53
N ASP A 160 -18.55 8.01 8.82
CA ASP A 160 -18.99 9.01 9.80
C ASP A 160 -17.95 10.14 9.88
N PRO A 161 -18.30 11.38 9.49
CA PRO A 161 -17.38 12.52 9.56
C PRO A 161 -16.78 12.75 10.96
N ALA A 162 -17.47 12.34 12.03
CA ALA A 162 -17.00 12.48 13.40
C ALA A 162 -15.83 11.55 13.76
N LEU A 163 -15.66 10.42 13.06
CA LEU A 163 -14.57 9.48 13.27
C LEU A 163 -13.26 9.87 12.55
N GLY A 164 -13.32 10.92 11.71
CA GLY A 164 -12.14 11.47 11.04
C GLY A 164 -11.53 10.53 9.99
N PRO A 165 -10.30 10.80 9.53
CA PRO A 165 -9.70 10.12 8.37
C PRO A 165 -9.14 8.72 8.68
N ALA A 166 -9.13 8.31 9.96
CA ALA A 166 -8.62 7.00 10.38
C ALA A 166 -9.60 5.84 10.09
N GLN A 167 -10.88 6.13 9.90
CA GLN A 167 -11.86 5.13 9.49
C GLN A 167 -11.52 4.55 8.11
N HIS A 168 -11.98 3.34 7.85
CA HIS A 168 -11.85 2.68 6.56
C HIS A 168 -13.03 1.74 6.31
N ASP A 169 -13.29 1.46 5.04
CA ASP A 169 -14.23 0.43 4.63
C ASP A 169 -13.62 -0.96 4.93
N PRO A 170 -14.30 -1.83 5.69
CA PRO A 170 -13.73 -3.10 6.16
C PRO A 170 -13.51 -4.12 5.03
N ILE A 171 -14.09 -3.91 3.84
CA ILE A 171 -13.94 -4.83 2.70
C ILE A 171 -12.76 -4.40 1.84
N SER A 172 -12.79 -3.17 1.36
CA SER A 172 -11.82 -2.61 0.39
C SER A 172 -10.62 -1.94 1.06
N HIS A 173 -10.70 -1.65 2.35
CA HIS A 173 -9.72 -0.87 3.11
C HIS A 173 -9.47 0.53 2.55
N TRP A 174 -10.43 1.08 1.79
CA TRP A 174 -10.42 2.49 1.40
C TRP A 174 -10.69 3.37 2.62
N HIS A 175 -10.04 4.53 2.67
CA HIS A 175 -10.22 5.54 3.72
C HIS A 175 -10.92 6.77 3.13
N PRO A 176 -11.49 7.66 3.97
CA PRO A 176 -11.80 9.01 3.51
C PRO A 176 -10.56 9.67 2.90
N ARG A 177 -10.74 10.40 1.79
CA ARG A 177 -9.69 11.12 1.07
C ARG A 177 -8.53 10.22 0.64
N HIS A 178 -8.80 8.93 0.41
CA HIS A 178 -7.77 7.94 0.09
C HIS A 178 -6.96 8.32 -1.15
N ILE A 179 -7.65 8.87 -2.15
CA ILE A 179 -7.11 9.26 -3.44
C ILE A 179 -6.68 10.72 -3.37
N GLY A 180 -5.35 10.93 -3.42
CA GLY A 180 -4.78 12.27 -3.55
C GLY A 180 -4.78 12.77 -5.00
N ASP A 181 -3.90 13.72 -5.29
CA ASP A 181 -3.58 14.18 -6.65
C ASP A 181 -2.86 13.13 -7.50
N ALA A 182 -2.26 12.13 -6.83
CA ALA A 182 -1.47 11.06 -7.42
C ALA A 182 -0.30 11.56 -8.31
N ALA A 183 0.13 12.80 -8.08
CA ALA A 183 1.30 13.38 -8.72
C ALA A 183 2.58 12.72 -8.19
N ILE A 184 3.52 12.51 -9.10
CA ILE A 184 4.88 12.05 -8.83
C ILE A 184 5.79 13.29 -8.73
N GLY A 185 6.73 13.28 -7.79
CA GLY A 185 7.69 14.37 -7.57
C GLY A 185 7.10 15.61 -6.90
N LYS A 186 5.91 15.51 -6.30
CA LYS A 186 5.25 16.67 -5.66
C LYS A 186 6.02 17.18 -4.45
N HIS A 187 6.83 16.33 -3.84
CA HIS A 187 7.76 16.70 -2.78
C HIS A 187 8.61 17.93 -3.12
N ALA A 188 9.05 18.08 -4.38
CA ALA A 188 9.92 19.18 -4.80
C ALA A 188 9.30 20.57 -4.58
N SER A 189 7.96 20.66 -4.60
CA SER A 189 7.21 21.91 -4.43
C SER A 189 6.56 22.08 -3.05
N ARG A 190 6.75 21.10 -2.16
CA ARG A 190 6.05 21.02 -0.85
C ARG A 190 6.99 20.88 0.33
N LEU A 191 8.17 20.30 0.12
CA LEU A 191 9.19 20.12 1.13
C LEU A 191 10.39 21.03 0.84
N THR A 192 10.94 21.64 1.88
CA THR A 192 12.24 22.34 1.78
C THR A 192 13.35 21.32 1.50
N GLN A 193 14.49 21.77 0.98
CA GLN A 193 15.62 20.88 0.73
C GLN A 193 16.04 20.11 1.99
N GLN A 194 16.13 20.81 3.14
CA GLN A 194 16.45 20.20 4.42
C GLN A 194 15.48 19.07 4.81
N GLN A 195 14.18 19.26 4.57
CA GLN A 195 13.17 18.23 4.85
C GLN A 195 13.29 17.04 3.90
N GLN A 196 13.64 17.27 2.63
CA GLN A 196 13.89 16.20 1.67
C GLN A 196 15.12 15.39 2.06
N ASP A 197 16.21 16.06 2.43
CA ASP A 197 17.44 15.41 2.89
C ASP A 197 17.19 14.56 4.15
N GLU A 198 16.40 15.07 5.10
CA GLU A 198 16.03 14.32 6.31
C GLU A 198 15.23 13.05 5.98
N VAL A 199 14.27 13.13 5.06
CA VAL A 199 13.50 11.97 4.61
C VAL A 199 14.41 10.90 3.99
N LEU A 200 15.32 11.33 3.10
CA LEU A 200 16.27 10.42 2.45
C LEU A 200 17.21 9.78 3.48
N GLU A 201 17.69 10.53 4.46
CA GLU A 201 18.54 10.02 5.54
C GLU A 201 17.81 8.93 6.35
N ARG A 202 16.58 9.22 6.80
CA ARG A 202 15.77 8.31 7.61
C ARG A 202 15.39 7.02 6.86
N THR A 203 15.43 7.05 5.53
CA THR A 203 15.04 5.93 4.66
C THR A 203 16.17 5.45 3.75
N ARG A 204 17.43 5.74 4.11
CA ARG A 204 18.62 5.49 3.27
C ARG A 204 18.67 4.09 2.67
N ALA A 205 18.55 3.05 3.49
CA ALA A 205 18.63 1.66 3.01
C ALA A 205 17.52 1.31 2.01
N TYR A 206 16.33 1.90 2.18
CA TYR A 206 15.22 1.75 1.24
C TYR A 206 15.49 2.53 -0.06
N CYS A 207 16.01 3.75 0.05
CA CYS A 207 16.39 4.57 -1.10
C CYS A 207 17.48 3.90 -1.95
N ASP A 208 18.53 3.38 -1.32
CA ASP A 208 19.62 2.68 -1.99
C ASP A 208 19.11 1.43 -2.73
N LEU A 209 18.20 0.69 -2.11
CA LEU A 209 17.64 -0.54 -2.67
C LEU A 209 16.75 -0.29 -3.90
N PHE A 210 15.92 0.75 -3.87
CA PHE A 210 14.94 1.03 -4.93
C PHE A 210 15.35 2.18 -5.88
N GLY A 211 16.54 2.77 -5.67
CA GLY A 211 17.08 3.83 -6.50
C GLY A 211 16.30 5.15 -6.36
N TYR A 212 16.10 5.59 -5.12
CA TYR A 212 15.62 6.95 -4.81
C TYR A 212 16.80 7.81 -4.35
N SER A 213 16.84 9.07 -4.79
CA SER A 213 17.89 10.05 -4.47
C SER A 213 17.35 11.46 -4.45
#